data_AF-A0A8H5MB65-F1
#
_entry.id   AF-A0A8H5MB65-F1
#
_cell.length_a   1.000
_cell.length_b   1.000
_cell.length_c   1.000
_cell.angle_alpha   90.00
_cell.angle_beta   90.00
_cell.angle_gamma   90.00
#
_symmetry.space_group_name_H-M   'P 1'
#
loop_
_entity.id
_entity.type
_entity.pdbx_description
1 polymer ?
#
loop_
_entity_poly.entity_id
_entity_poly.type
_entity_poly.pdbx_seq_one_letter_code
_entity_poly.pdbx_strand_id
1 'polypeptide(L)'
;MIIKGLIKGRGLRPALQGPRLRWRSYSDNATQKPRSGHAQWYADIVPAMIPIFLLGSAVYLGLQLAQQKLSHEKIMDEASVRVKELEAEVDALQEKRANQTQDVTPPLSTPVNTKKSGWW
;
A
#
# COMPACT_ATOMS: atom_id res chain seq x y z
N MET A 1 -26.23 -31.69 -93.72
CA MET A 1 -25.11 -32.32 -92.97
C MET A 1 -23.91 -31.37 -93.07
N ILE A 2 -23.48 -30.78 -91.94
CA ILE A 2 -22.09 -30.49 -91.49
C ILE A 2 -21.20 -29.71 -92.51
N ILE A 3 -20.65 -28.51 -92.27
CA ILE A 3 -19.72 -28.09 -91.21
C ILE A 3 -19.73 -26.56 -91.06
N LYS A 4 -19.81 -26.08 -89.81
CA LYS A 4 -19.57 -24.70 -89.37
C LYS A 4 -18.05 -24.43 -89.33
N GLY A 5 -17.61 -23.29 -89.86
CA GLY A 5 -16.20 -22.87 -89.85
C GLY A 5 -16.02 -21.42 -89.39
N LEU A 6 -16.06 -21.26 -88.07
CA LEU A 6 -15.90 -20.05 -87.26
C LEU A 6 -14.67 -19.18 -87.64
N ILE A 7 -14.93 -17.92 -88.02
CA ILE A 7 -13.93 -16.86 -88.18
C ILE A 7 -13.48 -16.41 -86.78
N LYS A 8 -12.22 -16.68 -86.41
CA LYS A 8 -11.63 -16.21 -85.15
C LYS A 8 -10.57 -15.14 -85.43
N GLY A 9 -10.91 -13.91 -85.07
CA GLY A 9 -10.08 -12.72 -85.25
C GLY A 9 -8.76 -12.78 -84.48
N ARG A 10 -7.72 -12.23 -85.13
CA ARG A 10 -6.42 -11.91 -84.53
C ARG A 10 -6.54 -10.61 -83.74
N GLY A 11 -6.22 -10.66 -82.45
CA GLY A 11 -6.09 -9.51 -81.57
C GLY A 11 -4.85 -9.65 -80.68
N LEU A 12 -3.81 -8.93 -81.08
CA LEU A 12 -2.83 -8.15 -80.30
C LEU A 12 -2.39 -8.60 -78.89
N ARG A 13 -1.04 -8.69 -78.78
CA ARG A 13 -0.11 -8.77 -77.63
C ARG A 13 -0.41 -7.78 -76.47
N PRO A 14 0.46 -7.66 -75.44
CA PRO A 14 1.19 -8.63 -74.59
C PRO A 14 0.89 -8.37 -73.08
N ALA A 15 1.15 -9.32 -72.17
CA ALA A 15 1.31 -8.98 -70.76
C ALA A 15 2.16 -10.01 -70.01
N LEU A 16 3.32 -9.59 -69.56
CA LEU A 16 4.11 -10.22 -68.51
C LEU A 16 3.23 -10.33 -67.25
N GLN A 17 2.68 -11.50 -66.98
CA GLN A 17 2.03 -11.80 -65.70
C GLN A 17 3.10 -12.20 -64.69
N GLY A 18 3.66 -11.20 -64.01
CA GLY A 18 4.35 -11.43 -62.75
C GLY A 18 3.38 -12.04 -61.71
N PRO A 19 3.89 -12.74 -60.69
CA PRO A 19 3.06 -13.37 -59.69
C PRO A 19 2.24 -12.30 -58.97
N ARG A 20 0.92 -12.35 -59.16
CA ARG A 20 -0.01 -11.54 -58.36
C ARG A 20 0.12 -12.03 -56.92
N LEU A 21 0.87 -11.28 -56.11
CA LEU A 21 0.83 -11.41 -54.66
C LEU A 21 -0.62 -11.16 -54.25
N ARG A 22 -1.33 -12.25 -53.99
CA ARG A 22 -2.70 -12.24 -53.49
C ARG A 22 -2.59 -11.76 -52.07
N TRP A 23 -2.76 -10.44 -51.87
CA TRP A 23 -2.90 -9.86 -50.54
C TRP A 23 -4.12 -10.49 -49.90
N ARG A 24 -3.85 -11.49 -49.06
CA ARG A 24 -4.82 -12.15 -48.21
C ARG A 24 -5.21 -11.08 -47.18
N SER A 25 -6.37 -10.44 -47.37
CA SER A 25 -6.96 -9.61 -46.33
C SER A 25 -7.13 -10.50 -45.11
N TYR A 26 -6.23 -10.33 -44.14
CA TYR A 26 -6.45 -10.81 -42.78
C TYR A 26 -7.66 -10.03 -42.29
N SER A 27 -8.76 -10.75 -42.08
CA SER A 27 -9.83 -10.25 -41.24
C SER A 27 -9.22 -9.85 -39.90
N ASP A 28 -9.61 -8.67 -39.43
CA ASP A 28 -9.14 -8.01 -38.22
C ASP A 28 -9.63 -8.71 -36.92
N ASN A 29 -9.71 -10.04 -36.96
CA ASN A 29 -9.94 -10.91 -35.81
C ASN A 29 -8.63 -11.54 -35.31
N ALA A 30 -7.49 -11.06 -35.81
CA ALA A 30 -6.15 -11.53 -35.46
C ALA A 30 -5.69 -11.18 -34.03
N THR A 31 -6.56 -10.60 -33.19
CA THR A 31 -6.30 -10.34 -31.77
C THR A 31 -6.92 -11.36 -30.81
N GLN A 32 -7.70 -12.34 -31.28
CA GLN A 32 -8.22 -13.39 -30.41
C GLN A 32 -7.81 -14.78 -30.88
N LYS A 33 -6.54 -15.13 -30.60
CA LYS A 33 -6.17 -16.53 -30.40
C LYS A 33 -7.19 -17.13 -29.42
N PRO A 34 -7.78 -18.32 -29.68
CA PRO A 34 -8.75 -18.91 -28.75
C PRO A 34 -8.10 -18.98 -27.37
N ARG A 35 -8.69 -18.27 -26.40
CA ARG A 35 -8.21 -18.25 -25.03
C ARG A 35 -8.19 -19.70 -24.53
N SER A 36 -7.09 -20.13 -23.92
CA SER A 36 -7.04 -21.46 -23.32
C SER A 36 -8.16 -21.57 -22.29
N GLY A 37 -8.73 -22.77 -22.09
CA GLY A 37 -9.82 -22.95 -21.12
C GLY A 37 -9.47 -22.43 -19.72
N HIS A 38 -8.19 -22.49 -19.34
CA HIS A 38 -7.68 -21.89 -18.10
C HIS A 38 -7.71 -20.36 -18.11
N ALA A 39 -7.34 -19.71 -19.22
CA ALA A 39 -7.42 -18.25 -19.34
C ALA A 39 -8.87 -17.73 -19.29
N GLN A 40 -9.82 -18.50 -19.85
CA GLN A 40 -11.25 -18.20 -19.73
C GLN A 40 -11.71 -18.36 -18.26
N TRP A 41 -11.29 -19.42 -17.58
CA TRP A 41 -11.59 -19.66 -16.17
C TRP A 41 -11.12 -18.52 -15.25
N TYR A 42 -9.88 -18.03 -15.42
CA TYR A 42 -9.38 -16.89 -14.67
C TYR A 42 -10.13 -15.59 -15.02
N ALA A 43 -10.48 -15.39 -16.30
CA ALA A 43 -11.20 -14.20 -16.74
C ALA A 43 -12.61 -14.11 -16.14
N ASP A 44 -13.27 -15.24 -15.92
CA ASP A 44 -14.63 -15.29 -15.38
C ASP A 44 -14.64 -15.26 -13.83
N ILE A 45 -13.69 -15.95 -13.18
CA ILE A 45 -13.70 -16.11 -11.72
C ILE A 45 -13.02 -14.96 -10.98
N VAL A 46 -11.90 -14.45 -11.47
CA VAL A 46 -11.14 -13.41 -10.75
C VAL A 46 -11.99 -12.14 -10.53
N PRO A 47 -12.72 -11.61 -11.52
CA PRO A 47 -13.60 -10.46 -11.31
C PRO A 47 -14.72 -10.73 -10.30
N ALA A 48 -15.22 -11.98 -10.24
CA ALA A 48 -16.23 -12.39 -9.26
C ALA A 48 -15.68 -12.46 -7.83
N MET A 49 -14.36 -12.59 -7.63
CA MET A 49 -13.73 -12.62 -6.31
C MET A 49 -13.38 -11.23 -5.74
N ILE A 50 -13.26 -10.21 -6.60
CA ILE A 50 -12.88 -8.84 -6.19
C ILE A 50 -13.80 -8.29 -5.08
N PRO A 51 -15.14 -8.41 -5.15
CA PRO A 51 -16.02 -7.85 -4.12
C PRO A 51 -15.79 -8.48 -2.74
N ILE A 52 -15.52 -9.79 -2.68
CA ILE A 52 -15.28 -10.52 -1.43
C ILE A 52 -13.97 -10.07 -0.80
N PHE A 53 -12.92 -9.88 -1.62
CA PHE A 53 -11.64 -9.36 -1.15
C PHE A 53 -11.77 -7.93 -0.62
N LEU A 54 -12.50 -7.06 -1.33
CA LEU A 54 -12.76 -5.68 -0.89
C LEU A 54 -13.53 -5.65 0.43
N LEU A 55 -14.54 -6.51 0.58
CA LEU A 55 -15.31 -6.61 1.81
C LEU A 55 -14.44 -7.09 2.97
N GLY A 56 -13.61 -8.12 2.75
CA GLY A 56 -12.65 -8.60 3.76
C GLY A 56 -11.64 -7.53 4.17
N SER A 57 -11.11 -6.78 3.21
CA SER A 57 -10.19 -5.66 3.47
C SER A 57 -10.87 -4.53 4.26
N ALA A 58 -12.10 -4.15 3.88
CA ALA A 58 -12.86 -3.12 4.58
C ALA A 58 -13.15 -3.50 6.04
N VAL A 59 -13.57 -4.75 6.29
CA VAL A 59 -13.81 -5.26 7.65
C VAL A 59 -12.51 -5.29 8.45
N TYR A 60 -11.42 -5.77 7.86
CA TYR A 60 -10.11 -5.80 8.50
C TYR A 60 -9.62 -4.41 8.88
N LEU A 61 -9.69 -3.44 7.96
CA LEU A 61 -9.33 -2.05 8.20
C LEU A 61 -10.20 -1.40 9.28
N GLY A 62 -11.52 -1.68 9.26
CA GLY A 62 -12.44 -1.20 10.29
C GLY A 62 -12.10 -1.73 11.68
N LEU A 63 -11.79 -3.02 11.78
CA LEU A 63 -11.40 -3.64 13.04
C LEU A 63 -10.04 -3.14 13.53
N GLN A 64 -9.08 -2.97 12.62
CA GLN A 64 -7.75 -2.42 12.91
C GLN A 64 -7.86 -1.00 13.46
N LEU A 65 -8.70 -0.15 12.86
CA LEU A 65 -8.91 1.22 13.32
C LEU A 65 -9.56 1.26 14.71
N ALA A 66 -10.55 0.38 14.95
CA ALA A 66 -11.17 0.24 16.25
C ALA A 66 -10.16 -0.21 17.31
N GLN A 67 -9.30 -1.18 17.00
CA GLN A 67 -8.23 -1.63 17.88
C GLN A 67 -7.23 -0.50 18.19
N GLN A 68 -6.83 0.27 17.19
CA GLN A 68 -5.92 1.40 17.38
C GLN A 68 -6.53 2.46 18.30
N LYS A 69 -7.80 2.84 18.10
CA LYS A 69 -8.52 3.78 18.98
C LYS A 69 -8.53 3.29 20.42
N LEU A 70 -8.93 2.04 20.65
CA LEU A 70 -8.98 1.45 21.99
C LEU A 70 -7.60 1.38 22.65
N SER A 71 -6.56 1.05 21.88
CA SER A 71 -5.19 1.01 22.39
C SER A 71 -4.70 2.41 22.80
N HIS A 72 -5.09 3.45 22.07
CA HIS A 72 -4.68 4.81 22.38
C HIS A 72 -5.35 5.32 23.65
N GLU A 73 -6.65 5.09 23.80
CA GLU A 73 -7.39 5.42 25.04
C GLU A 73 -6.77 4.72 26.25
N LYS A 74 -6.49 3.42 26.14
CA LYS A 74 -5.84 2.66 27.20
C LYS A 74 -4.46 3.22 27.56
N ILE A 75 -3.63 3.58 26.58
CA ILE A 75 -2.29 4.14 26.84
C ILE A 75 -2.40 5.49 27.54
N MET A 76 -3.38 6.32 27.19
CA MET A 76 -3.61 7.61 27.86
C MET A 76 -4.04 7.43 29.31
N ASP A 77 -4.92 6.47 29.57
CA ASP A 77 -5.32 6.12 30.94
C ASP A 77 -4.12 5.64 31.75
N GLU A 78 -3.34 4.70 31.23
CA GLU A 78 -2.13 4.19 31.89
C GLU A 78 -1.10 5.30 32.16
N ALA A 79 -0.88 6.20 31.20
CA ALA A 79 0.02 7.33 31.36
C ALA A 79 -0.45 8.29 32.45
N SER A 80 -1.75 8.61 32.51
CA SER A 80 -2.31 9.48 33.54
C SER A 80 -2.13 8.91 34.95
N VAL A 81 -2.29 7.58 35.10
CA VAL A 81 -2.08 6.88 36.37
C VAL A 81 -0.61 6.97 36.78
N ARG A 82 0.32 6.72 35.86
CA ARG A 82 1.77 6.85 36.12
C ARG A 82 2.19 8.27 36.48
N VAL A 83 1.64 9.27 35.80
CA VAL A 83 1.91 10.68 36.10
C VAL A 83 1.46 11.00 37.52
N LYS A 84 0.25 10.59 37.90
CA LYS A 84 -0.29 10.83 39.24
C LYS A 84 0.54 10.16 40.35
N GLU A 85 1.04 8.95 40.08
CA GLU A 85 1.94 8.24 41.00
C GLU A 85 3.25 9.01 41.19
N LEU A 86 3.86 9.45 40.08
CA LEU A 86 5.10 10.24 40.13
C LEU A 86 4.89 11.62 40.77
N GLU A 87 3.75 12.25 40.53
CA GLU A 87 3.39 13.52 41.19
C GLU A 87 3.31 13.34 42.70
N ALA A 88 2.67 12.26 43.19
CA ALA A 88 2.60 11.96 44.61
C ALA A 88 3.99 11.67 45.23
N GLU A 89 4.88 10.99 44.50
CA GLU A 89 6.26 10.78 44.94
C GLU A 89 7.05 12.08 45.02
N VAL A 90 6.88 12.97 44.02
CA VAL A 90 7.52 14.29 44.00
C VAL A 90 7.05 15.13 45.18
N ASP A 91 5.74 15.18 45.44
CA ASP A 91 5.16 15.92 46.56
C ASP A 91 5.71 15.40 47.89
N ALA A 92 5.74 14.08 48.09
CA ALA A 92 6.31 13.46 49.29
C ALA A 92 7.80 13.80 49.48
N LEU A 93 8.58 13.88 48.39
CA LEU A 93 9.98 14.29 48.44
C LEU A 93 10.14 15.78 48.73
N GLN A 94 9.27 16.63 48.19
CA GLN A 94 9.26 18.06 48.47
C GLN A 94 8.91 18.33 49.93
N GLU A 95 7.90 17.66 50.48
CA GLU A 95 7.54 17.74 51.90
C GLU A 95 8.70 17.33 52.80
N LYS A 96 9.38 16.21 52.50
CA LYS A 96 10.58 15.77 53.24
C LYS A 96 11.68 16.84 53.22
N ARG A 97 11.94 17.46 52.07
CA ARG A 97 12.94 18.54 51.95
C ARG A 97 12.53 19.80 52.71
N ALA A 98 11.26 20.18 52.66
CA ALA A 98 10.73 21.32 53.38
C ALA A 98 10.88 21.13 54.90
N ASN A 99 10.51 19.96 55.41
CA ASN A 99 10.67 19.61 56.83
C ASN A 99 12.16 19.55 57.24
N GLN A 100 13.03 18.98 56.40
CA GLN A 100 14.47 18.92 56.67
C GLN A 100 15.15 20.30 56.66
N THR A 101 14.61 21.27 55.92
CA THR A 101 15.14 22.65 55.89
C THR A 101 14.72 23.45 57.12
N GLN A 102 13.58 23.11 57.75
CA GLN A 102 13.13 23.76 58.99
C GLN A 102 13.93 23.30 60.23
N ASP A 103 14.49 22.09 60.23
CA ASP A 103 15.33 21.59 61.34
C ASP A 103 16.77 22.15 61.34
N VAL A 104 17.18 22.91 60.31
CA VAL A 104 18.49 23.58 60.31
C VAL A 104 18.34 24.99 60.88
N THR A 105 18.37 25.07 62.22
CA THR A 105 18.75 26.30 62.94
C THR A 105 20.09 26.80 62.38
N PRO A 106 20.28 28.08 62.02
CA PRO A 106 21.50 28.51 61.34
C PRO A 106 22.71 28.48 62.29
N PRO A 107 23.77 27.69 62.04
CA PRO A 107 25.07 27.97 62.61
C PRO A 107 25.87 28.82 61.61
N LEU A 108 26.19 30.04 62.07
CA LEU A 108 27.37 30.83 61.74
C LEU A 108 28.19 30.39 60.51
N SER A 109 28.19 31.28 59.52
CA SER A 109 29.05 31.32 58.34
C SER A 109 30.46 30.74 58.53
N THR A 110 30.78 29.69 57.78
CA THR A 110 32.17 29.42 57.37
C THR A 110 32.20 29.14 55.86
N PRO A 111 33.21 29.65 55.12
CA PRO A 111 33.23 29.64 53.66
C PRO A 111 33.57 28.24 53.12
N VAL A 112 32.64 27.65 52.35
CA VAL A 112 32.84 26.37 51.67
C VAL A 112 33.71 26.55 50.42
N ASN A 113 34.86 25.88 50.45
CA ASN A 113 35.82 25.72 49.35
C ASN A 113 35.16 24.99 48.16
N THR A 114 35.05 25.68 47.03
CA THR A 114 34.42 25.19 45.80
C THR A 114 35.43 24.42 44.96
N LYS A 115 35.56 23.12 45.18
CA LYS A 115 36.20 22.23 44.19
C LYS A 115 35.18 21.80 43.13
N LYS A 116 35.15 22.55 42.02
CA LYS A 116 34.52 22.12 40.77
C LYS A 116 35.30 20.93 40.20
N SER A 117 34.74 19.73 40.28
CA SER A 117 35.11 18.61 39.42
C SER A 117 34.08 18.52 38.30
N GLY A 118 34.41 19.11 37.16
CA GLY A 118 33.67 18.94 35.91
C GLY A 118 34.01 17.60 35.30
N TRP A 119 32.98 16.88 34.87
CA TRP A 119 33.07 15.71 34.00
C TRP A 119 32.05 15.89 32.88
N TRP A 120 32.58 16.12 31.69
CA TRP A 120 32.05 15.62 30.41
C TRP A 120 32.26 14.11 30.32
#